data_AF-A0A0C3BIJ2-F1
#
_entry.id   AF-A0A0C3BIJ2-F1
#
_cell.length_a   1.000
_cell.length_b   1.000
_cell.length_c   1.000
_cell.angle_alpha   90.00
_cell.angle_beta   90.00
_cell.angle_gamma   90.00
#
_symmetry.space_group_name_H-M   'P 1'
#
loop_
_entity.id
_entity.type
_entity.pdbx_description
1 polymer ?
#
loop_
_entity_poly.entity_id
_entity_poly.type
_entity_poly.pdbx_seq_one_letter_code
_entity_poly.pdbx_strand_id
1 'polypeptide(L)'
;MFASMDYNPHLPQVPGASGLKFFCTADVWPLLWPVIQKTIIRLRSGLWIYVGEYAFILAPSLTKEEWLSQEPRVRRTWASNIHKNDYGKFVRARIALRKGLRRNPTKNQVEKKIEAADSLFTTTRKALHTELRRKPTKMEVERKMGAVDYDFKTYVTVDDIVRAYDTGEEVSKPTRIMLASVSLISISEGYRSVVYEVCRI
;
A
#
# COMPACT_ATOMS: atom_id res chain seq x y z
N MET A 1 7.17 12.74 3.51
CA MET A 1 7.16 11.52 2.68
C MET A 1 8.55 11.16 2.16
N PHE A 2 8.92 9.88 2.24
CA PHE A 2 10.03 9.29 1.47
C PHE A 2 9.45 8.31 0.44
N ALA A 3 9.83 8.43 -0.83
CA ALA A 3 9.34 7.55 -1.90
C ALA A 3 10.46 7.13 -2.85
N SER A 4 10.33 5.95 -3.48
CA SER A 4 11.28 5.47 -4.51
C SER A 4 10.62 5.37 -5.87
N MET A 5 11.39 5.72 -6.90
CA MET A 5 11.03 5.54 -8.30
C MET A 5 10.89 4.05 -8.68
N ASP A 6 11.49 3.13 -7.93
CA ASP A 6 11.41 1.68 -8.17
C ASP A 6 9.98 1.12 -8.15
N TYR A 7 9.06 1.79 -7.46
CA TYR A 7 7.67 1.35 -7.32
C TYR A 7 6.64 2.45 -7.66
N ASN A 8 7.09 3.67 -7.92
CA ASN A 8 6.27 4.76 -8.46
C ASN A 8 7.09 5.45 -9.55
N PRO A 9 7.01 5.02 -10.81
CA PRO A 9 7.89 5.54 -11.87
C PRO A 9 7.60 7.00 -12.24
N HIS A 10 6.52 7.58 -11.74
CA HIS A 10 6.06 8.92 -12.07
C HIS A 10 6.13 9.90 -10.89
N LEU A 11 6.97 9.65 -9.86
CA LEU A 11 7.20 10.67 -8.82
C LEU A 11 7.89 11.92 -9.44
N PRO A 12 7.75 13.12 -8.85
CA PRO A 12 8.39 14.31 -9.39
C PRO A 12 9.91 14.21 -9.29
N GLN A 13 10.58 14.44 -10.40
CA GLN A 13 12.04 14.28 -10.49
C GLN A 13 12.79 15.60 -10.27
N VAL A 14 12.05 16.73 -10.30
CA VAL A 14 12.57 18.08 -10.06
C VAL A 14 11.67 18.82 -9.08
N PRO A 15 12.22 19.77 -8.30
CA PRO A 15 11.40 20.54 -7.36
C PRO A 15 10.25 21.27 -8.04
N GLY A 16 9.05 21.14 -7.48
CA GLY A 16 7.84 21.76 -8.00
C GLY A 16 7.23 21.10 -9.25
N ALA A 17 7.75 19.97 -9.73
CA ALA A 17 7.02 19.15 -10.70
C ALA A 17 5.89 18.37 -10.02
N SER A 18 4.80 18.07 -10.71
CA SER A 18 3.78 17.14 -10.23
C SER A 18 4.26 15.68 -10.39
N GLY A 19 3.54 14.74 -9.78
CA GLY A 19 3.79 13.32 -9.98
C GLY A 19 2.69 12.44 -9.43
N LEU A 20 2.83 11.14 -9.71
CA LEU A 20 1.89 10.09 -9.30
C LEU A 20 2.54 9.14 -8.30
N LYS A 21 1.79 8.82 -7.24
CA LYS A 21 2.17 7.82 -6.25
C LYS A 21 1.06 6.79 -6.12
N PHE A 22 1.46 5.54 -6.20
CA PHE A 22 0.59 4.39 -6.16
C PHE A 22 0.37 3.92 -4.72
N PHE A 23 -0.88 3.58 -4.40
CA PHE A 23 -1.28 3.04 -3.10
C PHE A 23 -2.23 1.85 -3.26
N CYS A 24 -2.07 0.84 -2.39
CA CYS A 24 -2.90 -0.37 -2.39
C CYS A 24 -4.17 -0.27 -1.54
N THR A 25 -4.31 0.80 -0.75
CA THR A 25 -5.45 1.03 0.14
C THR A 25 -5.81 2.51 0.17
N ALA A 26 -6.74 2.92 -0.68
CA ALA A 26 -7.22 4.31 -0.73
C ALA A 26 -8.16 4.67 0.43
N ASP A 27 -8.81 3.68 1.05
CA ASP A 27 -9.97 3.90 1.92
C ASP A 27 -9.63 4.45 3.33
N VAL A 28 -8.35 4.48 3.72
CA VAL A 28 -7.95 4.83 5.11
C VAL A 28 -6.81 5.83 5.16
N TRP A 29 -5.91 5.83 4.17
CA TRP A 29 -4.60 6.45 4.33
C TRP A 29 -4.47 7.94 3.96
N PRO A 30 -5.10 8.45 2.89
CA PRO A 30 -5.00 9.87 2.53
C PRO A 30 -5.58 10.82 3.58
N LEU A 31 -6.57 10.38 4.35
CA LEU A 31 -7.27 11.20 5.36
C LEU A 31 -6.47 11.42 6.65
N LEU A 32 -5.43 10.60 6.90
CA LEU A 32 -4.62 10.64 8.12
C LEU A 32 -3.31 11.41 7.95
N TRP A 33 -3.02 11.88 6.74
CA TRP A 33 -1.75 12.50 6.41
C TRP A 33 -1.86 14.03 6.50
N PRO A 34 -0.81 14.72 6.97
CA PRO A 34 -0.75 16.17 6.86
C PRO A 34 -1.05 16.60 5.43
N VAL A 35 -1.86 17.65 5.28
CA VAL A 35 -2.29 18.19 3.98
C VAL A 35 -1.09 18.49 3.09
N ILE A 36 0.02 18.92 3.69
CA ILE A 36 1.29 19.21 3.00
C ILE A 36 2.40 18.38 3.64
N GLN A 37 3.23 17.73 2.81
CA GLN A 37 4.38 16.97 3.28
C GLN A 37 5.67 17.32 2.54
N LYS A 38 6.75 17.49 3.30
CA LYS A 38 8.12 17.45 2.78
C LYS A 38 8.35 16.14 2.04
N THR A 39 8.68 16.23 0.77
CA THR A 39 8.83 15.07 -0.11
C THR A 39 10.27 14.88 -0.51
N ILE A 40 10.79 13.70 -0.21
CA ILE A 40 12.15 13.28 -0.53
C ILE A 40 12.05 12.02 -1.39
N ILE A 41 12.68 12.04 -2.55
CA ILE A 41 12.57 10.99 -3.57
C ILE A 41 13.91 10.32 -3.77
N ARG A 42 13.90 8.99 -3.78
CA ARG A 42 15.04 8.18 -4.16
C ARG A 42 15.09 8.08 -5.68
N LEU A 43 16.11 8.70 -6.27
CA LEU A 43 16.38 8.58 -7.71
C LEU A 43 17.06 7.24 -8.02
N ARG A 44 17.97 6.81 -7.14
CA ARG A 44 18.67 5.52 -7.20
C ARG A 44 19.23 5.15 -5.83
N SER A 45 19.89 4.01 -5.71
CA SER A 45 20.49 3.61 -4.43
C SER A 45 21.46 4.64 -3.87
N GLY A 46 21.28 5.02 -2.60
CA GLY A 46 22.09 6.04 -1.92
C GLY A 46 21.83 7.49 -2.33
N LEU A 47 21.01 7.76 -3.37
CA LEU A 47 20.75 9.12 -3.85
C LEU A 47 19.29 9.51 -3.61
N TRP A 48 19.11 10.49 -2.72
CA TRP A 48 17.82 11.06 -2.36
C TRP A 48 17.84 12.56 -2.64
N ILE A 49 16.75 13.07 -3.20
CA ILE A 49 16.57 14.49 -3.46
C ILE A 49 15.33 15.00 -2.74
N TYR A 50 15.47 16.12 -2.05
CA TYR A 50 14.32 16.88 -1.55
C TYR A 50 13.71 17.67 -2.72
N VAL A 51 12.43 17.44 -2.99
CA VAL A 51 11.73 18.06 -4.13
C VAL A 51 10.73 19.13 -3.71
N GLY A 52 10.58 19.37 -2.41
CA GLY A 52 9.69 20.40 -1.88
C GLY A 52 8.58 19.84 -0.99
N GLU A 53 7.56 20.67 -0.78
CA GLU A 53 6.42 20.37 0.07
C GLU A 53 5.17 20.18 -0.80
N TYR A 54 4.53 19.02 -0.68
CA TYR A 54 3.48 18.58 -1.60
C TYR A 54 2.19 18.26 -0.88
N ALA A 55 1.09 18.62 -1.51
CA ALA A 55 -0.24 18.15 -1.13
C ALA A 55 -0.62 16.91 -1.92
N PHE A 56 -1.14 15.89 -1.22
CA PHE A 56 -1.60 14.64 -1.84
C PHE A 56 -3.10 14.72 -2.11
N ILE A 57 -3.46 14.73 -3.38
CA ILE A 57 -4.84 14.71 -3.87
C ILE A 57 -5.12 13.31 -4.42
N LEU A 58 -6.31 12.80 -4.15
CA LEU A 58 -6.74 11.52 -4.72
C LEU A 58 -6.88 11.64 -6.24
N ALA A 59 -6.27 10.70 -6.95
CA ALA A 59 -6.41 10.53 -8.38
C ALA A 59 -7.34 9.35 -8.68
N PRO A 60 -7.91 9.27 -9.90
CA PRO A 60 -8.56 8.06 -10.38
C PRO A 60 -7.64 6.85 -10.20
N SER A 61 -8.24 5.69 -10.01
CA SER A 61 -7.48 4.44 -9.90
C SER A 61 -6.92 4.05 -11.26
N LEU A 62 -5.77 3.38 -11.30
CA LEU A 62 -5.24 2.81 -12.54
C LEU A 62 -6.29 1.86 -13.11
N THR A 63 -6.46 1.91 -14.42
CA THR A 63 -7.11 0.84 -15.17
C THR A 63 -6.19 -0.37 -15.22
N LYS A 64 -6.75 -1.52 -15.59
CA LYS A 64 -5.98 -2.75 -15.80
C LYS A 64 -4.91 -2.52 -16.88
N GLU A 65 -5.26 -1.80 -17.93
CA GLU A 65 -4.40 -1.49 -19.06
C GLU A 65 -3.25 -0.58 -18.65
N GLU A 66 -3.51 0.46 -17.85
CA GLU A 66 -2.46 1.35 -17.30
C GLU A 66 -1.57 0.63 -16.28
N TRP A 67 -2.10 -0.33 -15.52
CA TRP A 67 -1.28 -1.19 -14.68
C TRP A 67 -0.37 -2.09 -15.53
N LEU A 68 -0.92 -2.73 -16.56
CA LEU A 68 -0.17 -3.62 -17.45
C LEU A 68 0.88 -2.88 -18.29
N SER A 69 0.70 -1.58 -18.54
CA SER A 69 1.70 -0.75 -19.22
C SER A 69 2.92 -0.41 -18.34
N GLN A 70 2.84 -0.63 -17.03
CA GLN A 70 3.98 -0.47 -16.14
C GLN A 70 5.05 -1.53 -16.40
N GLU A 71 6.32 -1.15 -16.24
CA GLU A 71 7.44 -2.08 -16.37
C GLU A 71 7.25 -3.31 -15.44
N PRO A 72 7.62 -4.52 -15.90
CA PRO A 72 7.52 -5.73 -15.07
C PRO A 72 8.23 -5.59 -13.71
N ARG A 73 9.34 -4.85 -13.66
CA ARG A 73 10.07 -4.56 -12.43
C ARG A 73 9.24 -3.73 -11.44
N VAL A 74 8.52 -2.73 -11.90
CA VAL A 74 7.63 -1.90 -11.06
C VAL A 74 6.55 -2.79 -10.46
N ARG A 75 5.85 -3.57 -11.29
CA ARG A 75 4.78 -4.48 -10.86
C ARG A 75 5.26 -5.49 -9.82
N ARG A 76 6.41 -6.13 -10.05
CA ARG A 76 7.01 -7.10 -9.12
C ARG A 76 7.49 -6.47 -7.83
N THR A 77 8.09 -5.27 -7.90
CA THR A 77 8.50 -4.52 -6.69
C THR A 77 7.29 -4.17 -5.83
N TRP A 78 6.20 -3.75 -6.46
CA TRP A 78 4.97 -3.39 -5.78
C TRP A 78 4.31 -4.62 -5.13
N ALA A 79 4.18 -5.73 -5.87
CA ALA A 79 3.69 -6.99 -5.34
C ALA A 79 4.56 -7.54 -4.19
N SER A 80 5.89 -7.42 -4.28
CA SER A 80 6.79 -7.80 -3.18
C SER A 80 6.59 -6.93 -1.94
N ASN A 81 6.28 -5.65 -2.11
CA ASN A 81 6.02 -4.73 -1.02
C ASN A 81 4.68 -5.02 -0.33
N ILE A 82 3.63 -5.29 -1.12
CA ILE A 82 2.37 -5.82 -0.59
C ILE A 82 2.62 -7.12 0.13
N HIS A 83 3.45 -8.02 -0.38
CA HIS A 83 3.72 -9.29 0.28
C HIS A 83 4.34 -9.08 1.67
N LYS A 84 5.40 -8.26 1.75
CA LYS A 84 6.25 -8.12 2.94
C LYS A 84 5.62 -7.29 4.07
N ASN A 85 4.89 -6.23 3.73
CA ASN A 85 4.50 -5.21 4.70
C ASN A 85 3.08 -5.38 5.24
N ASP A 86 2.83 -4.88 6.45
CA ASP A 86 1.55 -5.04 7.13
C ASP A 86 0.40 -4.29 6.42
N TYR A 87 0.69 -3.17 5.74
CA TYR A 87 -0.33 -2.46 4.93
C TYR A 87 -0.90 -3.32 3.79
N GLY A 88 -0.14 -4.31 3.32
CA GLY A 88 -0.59 -5.26 2.29
C GLY A 88 -1.53 -6.35 2.82
N LYS A 89 -1.76 -6.43 4.13
CA LYS A 89 -2.54 -7.51 4.77
C LYS A 89 -3.96 -7.60 4.20
N PHE A 90 -4.61 -6.47 3.92
CA PHE A 90 -5.94 -6.44 3.31
C PHE A 90 -5.97 -7.05 1.90
N VAL A 91 -4.97 -6.72 1.07
CA VAL A 91 -4.83 -7.30 -0.28
C VAL A 91 -4.62 -8.80 -0.18
N ARG A 92 -3.69 -9.25 0.69
CA ARG A 92 -3.42 -10.68 0.86
C ARG A 92 -4.65 -11.43 1.41
N ALA A 93 -5.38 -10.85 2.35
CA ALA A 93 -6.64 -11.43 2.85
C ALA A 93 -7.69 -11.58 1.74
N ARG A 94 -7.85 -10.58 0.86
CA ARG A 94 -8.75 -10.66 -0.31
C ARG A 94 -8.35 -11.79 -1.24
N ILE A 95 -7.07 -11.86 -1.62
CA ILE A 95 -6.55 -12.90 -2.51
C ILE A 95 -6.74 -14.29 -1.89
N ALA A 96 -6.40 -14.46 -0.61
CA ALA A 96 -6.58 -15.72 0.11
C ALA A 96 -8.06 -16.15 0.14
N LEU A 97 -8.99 -15.22 0.38
CA LEU A 97 -10.42 -15.49 0.35
C LEU A 97 -10.92 -15.83 -1.05
N ARG A 98 -10.45 -15.15 -2.11
CA ARG A 98 -10.83 -15.49 -3.50
C ARG A 98 -10.43 -16.91 -3.87
N LYS A 99 -9.24 -17.38 -3.46
CA LYS A 99 -8.78 -18.76 -3.69
C LYS A 99 -9.77 -19.79 -3.13
N GLY A 100 -10.32 -19.54 -1.94
CA GLY A 100 -11.30 -20.43 -1.30
C GLY A 100 -12.73 -20.27 -1.79
N LEU A 101 -13.19 -19.03 -1.99
CA LEU A 101 -14.59 -18.73 -2.31
C LEU A 101 -14.90 -18.78 -3.81
N ARG A 102 -13.88 -18.71 -4.68
CA ARG A 102 -14.02 -18.58 -6.15
C ARG A 102 -14.90 -17.42 -6.60
N ARG A 103 -15.00 -16.37 -5.77
CA ARG A 103 -15.70 -15.11 -6.05
C ARG A 103 -15.06 -13.97 -5.26
N ASN A 104 -15.43 -12.73 -5.58
CA ASN A 104 -15.00 -11.58 -4.79
C ASN A 104 -15.57 -11.64 -3.36
N PRO A 105 -14.72 -11.50 -2.32
CA PRO A 105 -15.17 -11.43 -0.93
C PRO A 105 -15.83 -10.09 -0.64
N THR A 106 -16.80 -10.06 0.27
CA THR A 106 -17.35 -8.81 0.78
C THR A 106 -16.40 -8.15 1.78
N LYS A 107 -16.53 -6.84 2.01
CA LYS A 107 -15.74 -6.10 3.01
C LYS A 107 -15.75 -6.77 4.39
N ASN A 108 -16.94 -7.14 4.86
CA ASN A 108 -17.13 -7.84 6.14
C ASN A 108 -16.44 -9.22 6.18
N GLN A 109 -16.42 -9.97 5.06
CA GLN A 109 -15.69 -11.25 5.00
C GLN A 109 -14.18 -11.04 5.15
N VAL A 110 -13.64 -9.98 4.54
CA VAL A 110 -12.21 -9.61 4.65
C VAL A 110 -11.89 -9.18 6.07
N GLU A 111 -12.68 -8.29 6.67
CA GLU A 111 -12.50 -7.80 8.03
C GLU A 111 -12.53 -8.93 9.05
N LYS A 112 -13.55 -9.79 9.02
CA LYS A 112 -13.63 -10.97 9.90
C LYS A 112 -12.42 -11.90 9.76
N LYS A 113 -11.92 -12.09 8.54
CA LYS A 113 -10.76 -12.94 8.30
C LYS A 113 -9.49 -12.33 8.90
N ILE A 114 -9.33 -11.01 8.81
CA ILE A 114 -8.21 -10.27 9.40
C ILE A 114 -8.30 -10.27 10.94
N GLU A 115 -9.48 -9.98 11.49
CA GLU A 115 -9.73 -9.97 12.94
C GLU A 115 -9.45 -11.34 13.58
N ALA A 116 -9.91 -12.42 12.96
CA ALA A 116 -9.63 -13.78 13.42
C ALA A 116 -8.12 -14.05 13.47
N ALA A 117 -7.38 -13.58 12.46
CA ALA A 117 -5.93 -13.73 12.41
C ALA A 117 -5.21 -12.87 13.46
N ASP A 118 -5.64 -11.62 13.67
CA ASP A 118 -5.07 -10.72 14.68
C ASP A 118 -5.36 -11.19 16.12
N SER A 119 -6.56 -11.73 16.35
CA SER A 119 -6.94 -12.33 17.63
C SER A 119 -6.06 -13.53 17.97
N LEU A 120 -5.76 -14.38 16.97
CA LEU A 120 -4.88 -15.53 17.14
C LEU A 120 -3.43 -15.12 17.44
N PHE A 121 -2.92 -14.11 16.72
CA PHE A 121 -1.60 -13.54 17.00
C PHE A 121 -1.52 -12.97 18.41
N THR A 122 -2.54 -12.20 18.82
CA THR A 122 -2.61 -11.58 20.14
C THR A 122 -2.67 -12.61 21.26
N THR A 123 -3.50 -13.63 21.11
CA THR A 123 -3.63 -14.73 22.08
C THR A 123 -2.32 -15.49 22.22
N THR A 124 -1.68 -15.83 21.10
CA THR A 124 -0.38 -16.52 21.10
C THR A 124 0.71 -15.67 21.75
N ARG A 125 0.74 -14.37 21.44
CA ARG A 125 1.67 -13.43 22.06
C ARG A 125 1.52 -13.35 23.57
N LYS A 126 0.28 -13.32 24.07
CA LYS A 126 -0.01 -13.29 25.52
C LYS A 126 0.45 -14.59 26.19
N ALA A 127 0.14 -15.75 25.60
CA ALA A 127 0.59 -17.04 26.13
C ALA A 127 2.13 -17.11 26.21
N LEU A 128 2.82 -16.68 25.17
CA LEU A 128 4.28 -16.69 25.12
C LEU A 128 4.91 -15.66 26.09
N HIS A 129 4.26 -14.51 26.31
CA HIS A 129 4.69 -13.56 27.34
C HIS A 129 4.66 -14.18 28.74
N THR A 130 3.60 -14.93 29.05
CA THR A 130 3.46 -15.65 30.33
C THR A 130 4.53 -16.73 30.48
N GLU A 131 4.79 -17.50 29.42
CA GLU A 131 5.82 -18.56 29.38
C GLU A 131 7.23 -18.00 29.57
N LEU A 132 7.59 -16.94 28.83
CA LEU A 132 8.93 -16.36 28.86
C LEU A 132 9.17 -15.40 30.04
N ARG A 133 8.11 -14.97 30.73
CA ARG A 133 8.14 -13.90 31.75
C ARG A 133 8.80 -12.59 31.26
N ARG A 134 8.74 -12.36 29.95
CA ARG A 134 9.20 -11.14 29.28
C ARG A 134 8.39 -10.89 28.01
N LYS A 135 8.54 -9.70 27.43
CA LYS A 135 7.93 -9.39 26.13
C LYS A 135 8.54 -10.27 25.03
N PRO A 136 7.74 -11.09 24.33
CA PRO A 136 8.24 -11.86 23.20
C PRO A 136 8.48 -10.94 22.00
N THR A 137 9.50 -11.27 21.22
CA THR A 137 9.78 -10.67 19.92
C THR A 137 8.76 -11.17 18.89
N LYS A 138 8.59 -10.43 17.79
CA LYS A 138 7.67 -10.81 16.69
C LYS A 138 8.03 -12.19 16.12
N MET A 139 9.33 -12.42 15.88
CA MET A 139 9.86 -13.67 15.35
C MET A 139 9.62 -14.89 16.28
N GLU A 140 9.65 -14.69 17.60
CA GLU A 140 9.33 -15.77 18.56
C GLU A 140 7.85 -16.15 18.52
N VAL A 141 6.96 -15.15 18.41
CA VAL A 141 5.51 -15.40 18.25
C VAL A 141 5.25 -16.12 16.93
N GLU A 142 5.83 -15.63 15.83
CA GLU A 142 5.73 -16.26 14.50
C GLU A 142 6.22 -17.72 14.52
N ARG A 143 7.37 -17.98 15.16
CA ARG A 143 7.89 -19.35 15.31
C ARG A 143 6.95 -20.25 16.11
N LYS A 144 6.35 -19.74 17.21
CA LYS A 144 5.39 -20.51 18.03
C LYS A 144 4.10 -20.79 17.26
N MET A 145 3.65 -19.86 16.42
CA MET A 145 2.51 -20.04 15.52
C MET A 145 2.80 -21.04 14.39
N GLY A 146 4.08 -21.32 14.10
CA GLY A 146 4.48 -22.28 13.08
C GLY A 146 4.01 -21.86 11.69
N ALA A 147 3.30 -22.75 10.99
CA ALA A 147 2.74 -22.47 9.66
C ALA A 147 1.43 -21.64 9.70
N VAL A 148 0.96 -21.22 10.88
CA VAL A 148 -0.25 -20.43 11.01
C VAL A 148 0.01 -19.02 10.50
N ASP A 149 -0.46 -18.81 9.28
CA ASP A 149 -0.22 -17.63 8.48
C ASP A 149 -1.17 -16.48 8.84
N TYR A 150 -0.90 -15.84 9.97
CA TYR A 150 -1.73 -14.76 10.48
C TYR A 150 -1.71 -13.51 9.58
N ASP A 151 -0.72 -13.40 8.71
CA ASP A 151 -0.57 -12.28 7.77
C ASP A 151 -0.78 -12.69 6.30
N PHE A 152 -1.19 -13.92 6.04
CA PHE A 152 -1.49 -14.47 4.71
C PHE A 152 -0.30 -14.56 3.74
N LYS A 153 0.95 -14.45 4.22
CA LYS A 153 2.18 -14.50 3.39
C LYS A 153 2.58 -15.90 2.91
N THR A 154 2.23 -16.95 3.65
CA THR A 154 2.51 -18.34 3.24
C THR A 154 1.46 -18.86 2.25
N TYR A 155 0.21 -18.38 2.34
CA TYR A 155 -0.87 -18.72 1.39
C TYR A 155 -0.90 -17.85 0.13
N VAL A 156 -0.39 -16.62 0.21
CA VAL A 156 -0.36 -15.66 -0.90
C VAL A 156 1.08 -15.34 -1.26
N THR A 157 1.51 -15.80 -2.43
CA THR A 157 2.84 -15.52 -2.97
C THR A 157 2.90 -14.16 -3.65
N VAL A 158 4.12 -13.69 -3.96
CA VAL A 158 4.30 -12.48 -4.80
C VAL A 158 3.63 -12.65 -6.16
N ASP A 159 3.74 -13.83 -6.77
CA ASP A 159 3.15 -14.09 -8.09
C ASP A 159 1.62 -14.17 -8.04
N ASP A 160 1.03 -14.58 -6.91
CA ASP A 160 -0.41 -14.46 -6.69
C ASP A 160 -0.88 -13.00 -6.69
N ILE A 161 -0.10 -12.11 -6.09
CA ILE A 161 -0.41 -10.67 -6.06
C ILE A 161 -0.27 -10.08 -7.46
N VAL A 162 0.84 -10.36 -8.16
CA VAL A 162 1.03 -9.91 -9.54
C VAL A 162 -0.14 -10.36 -10.41
N ARG A 163 -0.50 -11.66 -10.37
CA ARG A 163 -1.62 -12.19 -11.13
C ARG A 163 -2.93 -11.49 -10.81
N ALA A 164 -3.23 -11.25 -9.53
CA ALA A 164 -4.50 -10.62 -9.13
C ALA A 164 -4.63 -9.17 -9.66
N TYR A 165 -3.53 -8.43 -9.77
CA TYR A 165 -3.53 -7.11 -10.39
C TYR A 165 -3.58 -7.20 -11.93
N ASP A 166 -2.78 -8.10 -12.51
CA ASP A 166 -2.72 -8.31 -13.96
C ASP A 166 -4.06 -8.79 -14.55
N THR A 167 -4.88 -9.53 -13.80
CA THR A 167 -6.22 -9.94 -14.21
C THR A 167 -7.29 -8.88 -13.94
N GLY A 168 -6.97 -7.84 -13.16
CA GLY A 168 -7.91 -6.80 -12.75
C GLY A 168 -8.79 -7.17 -11.55
N GLU A 169 -8.46 -8.24 -10.81
CA GLU A 169 -9.19 -8.62 -9.59
C GLU A 169 -8.94 -7.68 -8.41
N GLU A 170 -7.74 -7.09 -8.37
CA GLU A 170 -7.32 -6.10 -7.38
C GLU A 170 -7.26 -4.68 -7.91
N VAL A 171 -7.36 -4.51 -9.24
CA VAL A 171 -7.50 -3.19 -9.84
C VAL A 171 -8.93 -2.71 -9.59
N SER A 172 -9.09 -1.61 -8.87
CA SER A 172 -10.45 -1.13 -8.61
C SER A 172 -11.13 -0.69 -9.91
N LYS A 173 -12.42 -1.04 -10.06
CA LYS A 173 -13.27 -0.37 -11.06
C LYS A 173 -13.15 1.13 -10.84
N PRO A 174 -13.07 1.96 -11.89
CA PRO A 174 -12.92 3.40 -11.74
C PRO A 174 -14.10 3.93 -10.91
N THR A 175 -13.86 4.12 -9.62
CA THR A 175 -14.82 4.78 -8.73
C THR A 175 -14.62 6.25 -9.00
N ARG A 176 -15.68 6.91 -9.45
CA ARG A 176 -15.73 8.35 -9.71
C ARG A 176 -15.37 9.08 -8.40
N ILE A 177 -14.13 9.52 -8.27
CA ILE A 177 -13.69 10.41 -7.19
C ILE A 177 -13.50 11.78 -7.82
N MET A 178 -14.17 12.78 -7.23
CA MET A 178 -14.34 14.11 -7.80
C MET A 178 -13.02 14.75 -8.21
N LEU A 179 -13.00 15.28 -9.44
CA LEU A 179 -11.97 16.18 -9.95
C LEU A 179 -11.90 17.40 -9.03
N ALA A 180 -10.78 17.59 -8.35
CA ALA A 180 -10.40 18.91 -7.87
C ALA A 180 -9.73 19.62 -9.05
N SER A 181 -10.36 20.68 -9.56
CA SER A 181 -9.76 21.61 -10.50
C SER A 181 -8.44 22.15 -9.95
N VAL A 182 -7.49 22.43 -10.84
CA VAL A 182 -6.24 23.14 -10.54
C VAL A 182 -6.58 24.53 -10.00
N SER A 183 -6.78 24.65 -8.71
CA SER A 183 -6.66 25.91 -8.01
C SER A 183 -5.21 25.98 -7.56
N LEU A 184 -4.44 26.89 -8.16
CA LEU A 184 -3.20 27.38 -7.56
C LEU A 184 -3.55 27.80 -6.14
N ILE A 185 -3.18 26.99 -5.14
CA ILE A 185 -3.23 27.43 -3.75
C ILE A 185 -2.07 28.41 -3.61
N SER A 186 -2.35 29.68 -3.91
CA SER A 186 -1.48 30.80 -3.55
C SER A 186 -1.54 30.94 -2.04
N ILE A 187 -0.72 30.15 -1.34
CA ILE A 187 -0.43 30.42 0.06
C ILE A 187 0.40 31.71 0.04
N SER A 188 -0.16 32.79 0.56
CA SER A 188 0.56 34.02 0.83
C SER A 188 1.85 33.67 1.56
N GLU A 189 2.97 34.19 1.08
CA GLU A 189 4.37 33.88 1.47
C GLU A 189 5.02 32.74 0.66
N GLY A 190 5.34 32.98 -0.61
CA GLY A 190 6.52 32.38 -1.27
C GLY A 190 6.54 30.86 -1.58
N TYR A 191 5.59 30.06 -1.10
CA TYR A 191 5.57 28.61 -1.31
C TYR A 191 4.62 28.22 -2.45
N ARG A 192 5.18 27.81 -3.59
CA ARG A 192 4.43 27.13 -4.66
C ARG A 192 4.08 25.71 -4.20
N SER A 193 2.85 25.51 -3.73
CA SER A 193 2.33 24.18 -3.44
C SER A 193 2.00 23.48 -4.76
N VAL A 194 2.60 22.31 -5.01
CA VAL A 194 2.35 21.51 -6.21
C VAL A 194 1.51 20.30 -5.86
N VAL A 195 0.50 20.05 -6.68
CA VAL A 195 -0.47 18.96 -6.52
C VAL A 195 0.20 17.64 -6.83
N TYR A 196 0.06 16.68 -5.92
CA TYR A 196 0.54 15.32 -6.04
C TYR A 196 -0.64 14.37 -6.14
N GLU A 197 -0.68 13.53 -7.17
CA GLU A 197 -1.81 12.65 -7.42
C GLU A 197 -1.59 11.25 -6.83
N VAL A 198 -2.55 10.79 -6.04
CA VAL A 198 -2.57 9.49 -5.37
C VAL A 198 -3.45 8.55 -6.16
N CYS A 199 -2.82 7.67 -6.93
CA CYS A 199 -3.54 6.70 -7.74
C CYS A 199 -3.73 5.41 -6.95
N ARG A 200 -4.98 4.96 -6.87
CA ARG A 200 -5.32 3.64 -6.35
C ARG A 200 -4.95 2.60 -7.41
N ILE A 201 -4.33 1.51 -7.00
CA ILE A 201 -4.25 0.30 -7.84
C ILE A 201 -5.31 -0.65 -7.31
#